data_AF-A0A1L8MFY4-F1
#
_entry.id   AF-A0A1L8MFY4-F1
#
_cell.length_a   1.000
_cell.length_b   1.000
_cell.length_c   1.000
_cell.angle_alpha   90.00
_cell.angle_beta   90.00
_cell.angle_gamma   90.00
#
_symmetry.space_group_name_H-M   'P 1'
#
loop_
_entity.id
_entity.type
_entity.pdbx_description
1 polymer ?
#
loop_
_entity_poly.entity_id
_entity_poly.type
_entity_poly.pdbx_seq_one_letter_code
_entity_poly.pdbx_strand_id
1 'polypeptide(L)'
;MKGLFCGLILASLLGVPPKGALATDNSEQRNQTQEAHRERLNDVYFGEAVYSLYVDEPLTALGRMAVAKRKGVDDAQLQTIALLEGGVQLGYGMPKSAQENLAKQASSLLENNRPLAWYWLARLNFSHQRVSEGLKAYRAFSNAVASADADKYDLITPEQWFELNYEAAQGVLSIGNSDIATFMDAIPQEHITRRYLQYNRAIDAYQTGNLLEAHHILEALKRALGEKSDAALNNLQQ
;
A
#
# COMPACT_ATOMS: atom_id res chain seq x y z
N MET A 1 -0.79 -9.40 -89.31
CA MET A 1 -2.16 -9.94 -89.40
C MET A 1 -2.95 -9.33 -88.25
N LYS A 2 -3.70 -8.25 -88.46
CA LYS A 2 -5.13 -8.16 -88.88
C LYS A 2 -6.13 -8.69 -87.82
N GLY A 3 -7.05 -7.79 -87.39
CA GLY A 3 -8.28 -8.00 -86.60
C GLY A 3 -8.11 -7.60 -85.13
N LEU A 4 -8.68 -6.55 -84.54
CA LEU A 4 -10.01 -5.89 -84.65
C LEU A 4 -11.19 -6.88 -84.53
N PHE A 5 -11.78 -6.98 -83.34
CA PHE A 5 -13.23 -7.08 -83.20
C PHE A 5 -13.73 -6.41 -81.92
N CYS A 6 -14.72 -5.57 -82.14
CA CYS A 6 -15.50 -4.79 -81.21
C CYS A 6 -16.59 -5.68 -80.58
N GLY A 7 -16.97 -5.42 -79.33
CA GLY A 7 -18.00 -6.16 -78.63
C GLY A 7 -18.50 -5.40 -77.41
N LEU A 8 -19.10 -4.24 -77.65
CA LEU A 8 -19.91 -3.51 -76.67
C LEU A 8 -21.23 -4.29 -76.48
N ILE A 9 -21.54 -4.72 -75.26
CA ILE A 9 -22.94 -4.96 -74.85
C ILE A 9 -23.18 -4.19 -73.56
N LEU A 10 -23.98 -3.12 -73.70
CA LEU A 10 -24.70 -2.47 -72.62
C LEU A 10 -25.96 -3.31 -72.35
N ALA A 11 -26.18 -3.73 -71.11
CA ALA A 11 -27.52 -4.06 -70.62
C ALA A 11 -27.60 -3.73 -69.13
N SER A 12 -28.44 -2.75 -68.86
CA SER A 12 -28.73 -2.11 -67.59
C SER A 12 -29.65 -2.98 -66.71
N LEU A 13 -29.58 -2.73 -65.40
CA LEU A 13 -30.62 -2.91 -64.39
C LEU A 13 -31.29 -4.30 -64.31
N LEU A 14 -30.96 -5.03 -63.24
CA LEU A 14 -31.94 -5.47 -62.24
C LEU A 14 -31.18 -5.74 -60.94
N GLY A 15 -31.52 -4.96 -59.91
CA GLY A 15 -30.97 -5.10 -58.58
C GLY A 15 -31.35 -6.45 -57.97
N VAL A 16 -30.32 -7.21 -57.61
CA VAL A 16 -30.41 -8.24 -56.57
C VAL A 16 -29.38 -7.84 -55.53
N PRO A 17 -29.78 -7.32 -54.36
CA PRO A 17 -28.81 -7.13 -53.29
C PRO A 17 -28.29 -8.51 -52.85
N PRO A 18 -26.98 -8.67 -52.63
CA PRO A 18 -26.44 -9.91 -52.09
C PRO A 18 -27.02 -10.12 -50.67
N LYS A 19 -27.94 -11.09 -50.55
CA LYS A 19 -28.33 -11.66 -49.26
C LYS A 19 -27.12 -12.42 -48.72
N GLY A 20 -26.42 -11.87 -47.72
CA GLY A 20 -25.49 -12.67 -46.93
C GLY A 20 -24.23 -12.01 -46.40
N ALA A 21 -24.18 -10.69 -46.17
CA ALA A 21 -22.99 -10.06 -45.60
C ALA A 21 -23.31 -8.97 -44.57
N LEU A 22 -24.12 -9.28 -43.54
CA LEU A 22 -24.29 -8.43 -42.35
C LEU A 22 -24.64 -9.28 -41.14
N ALA A 23 -23.69 -10.02 -40.57
CA ALA A 23 -23.93 -10.71 -39.28
C ALA A 23 -22.71 -10.91 -38.38
N THR A 24 -21.49 -10.52 -38.77
CA THR A 24 -20.28 -10.76 -37.97
C THR A 24 -19.69 -9.52 -37.27
N ASP A 25 -20.05 -8.30 -37.70
CA ASP A 25 -19.50 -7.05 -37.11
C ASP A 25 -20.23 -6.63 -35.81
N ASN A 26 -21.52 -6.98 -35.69
CA ASN A 26 -22.35 -6.57 -34.54
C ASN A 26 -22.07 -7.37 -33.25
N SER A 27 -21.55 -8.60 -33.32
CA SER A 27 -21.29 -9.40 -32.12
C SER A 27 -20.03 -8.96 -31.39
N GLU A 28 -18.96 -8.61 -32.13
CA GLU A 28 -17.71 -8.13 -31.55
C GLU A 28 -17.88 -6.73 -30.95
N GLN A 29 -18.55 -5.82 -31.65
CA GLN A 29 -18.85 -4.48 -31.12
C GLN A 29 -19.80 -4.50 -29.90
N ARG A 30 -20.78 -5.41 -29.87
CA ARG A 30 -21.66 -5.60 -28.70
C ARG A 30 -20.90 -6.19 -27.51
N ASN A 31 -20.03 -7.16 -27.74
CA ASN A 31 -19.19 -7.73 -26.70
C ASN A 31 -18.23 -6.69 -26.11
N GLN A 32 -17.56 -5.90 -26.95
CA GLN A 32 -16.68 -4.80 -26.50
C GLN A 32 -17.44 -3.72 -25.72
N THR A 33 -18.65 -3.35 -26.18
CA THR A 33 -19.48 -2.35 -25.48
C THR A 33 -19.97 -2.86 -24.12
N GLN A 34 -20.30 -4.16 -24.04
CA GLN A 34 -20.77 -4.80 -22.82
C GLN A 34 -19.63 -5.02 -21.82
N GLU A 35 -18.43 -5.33 -22.30
CA GLU A 35 -17.21 -5.44 -21.52
C GLU A 35 -16.78 -4.08 -20.95
N ALA A 36 -16.73 -3.03 -21.78
CA ALA A 36 -16.45 -1.67 -21.32
C ALA A 36 -17.50 -1.12 -20.35
N HIS A 37 -18.77 -1.54 -20.49
CA HIS A 37 -19.82 -1.19 -19.53
C HIS A 37 -19.62 -1.91 -18.19
N ARG A 38 -19.23 -3.19 -18.22
CA ARG A 38 -18.93 -3.98 -17.03
C ARG A 38 -17.72 -3.44 -16.27
N GLU A 39 -16.65 -3.06 -16.97
CA GLU A 39 -15.48 -2.43 -16.37
C GLU A 39 -15.85 -1.14 -15.63
N ARG A 40 -16.62 -0.24 -16.26
CA ARG A 40 -17.09 0.99 -15.60
C ARG A 40 -17.91 0.71 -14.35
N LEU A 41 -18.76 -0.32 -14.37
CA LEU A 41 -19.53 -0.69 -13.19
C LEU A 41 -18.64 -1.24 -12.06
N ASN A 42 -17.64 -2.04 -12.40
CA ASN A 42 -16.64 -2.54 -11.45
C ASN A 42 -15.87 -1.37 -10.81
N ASP A 43 -15.45 -0.39 -11.62
CA ASP A 43 -14.76 0.81 -11.14
C ASP A 43 -15.64 1.65 -10.21
N VAL A 44 -16.94 1.76 -10.48
CA VAL A 44 -17.88 2.45 -9.59
C VAL A 44 -17.99 1.75 -8.24
N TYR A 45 -18.17 0.42 -8.21
CA TYR A 45 -18.27 -0.30 -6.94
C TYR A 45 -16.97 -0.24 -6.12
N PHE A 46 -15.82 -0.32 -6.81
CA PHE A 46 -14.52 -0.14 -6.18
C PHE A 46 -14.35 1.29 -5.64
N GLY A 47 -14.67 2.31 -6.45
CA GLY A 47 -14.59 3.71 -6.08
C GLY A 47 -15.51 4.07 -4.91
N GLU A 48 -16.72 3.53 -4.84
CA GLU A 48 -17.63 3.71 -3.72
C GLU A 48 -17.08 3.15 -2.41
N ALA A 49 -16.38 2.00 -2.46
CA ALA A 49 -15.75 1.39 -1.31
C ALA A 49 -14.57 2.23 -0.80
N VAL A 50 -13.73 2.73 -1.71
CA VAL A 50 -12.60 3.62 -1.39
C VAL A 50 -13.09 4.96 -0.84
N TYR A 51 -14.13 5.54 -1.45
CA TYR A 51 -14.69 6.82 -1.01
C TYR A 51 -15.22 6.75 0.42
N SER A 52 -15.91 5.65 0.81
CA SER A 52 -16.38 5.50 2.19
C SER A 52 -15.26 5.42 3.22
N LEU A 53 -14.05 4.99 2.85
CA LEU A 53 -12.89 5.11 3.73
C LEU A 53 -12.46 6.55 3.92
N TYR A 54 -12.49 7.33 2.85
CA TYR A 54 -12.09 8.74 2.89
C TYR A 54 -13.02 9.58 3.76
N VAL A 55 -14.32 9.26 3.79
CA VAL A 55 -15.31 9.96 4.63
C VAL A 55 -15.36 9.40 6.06
N ASP A 56 -14.39 8.55 6.45
CA ASP A 56 -14.30 7.91 7.77
C ASP A 56 -15.58 7.17 8.16
N GLU A 57 -16.16 6.42 7.21
CA GLU A 57 -17.26 5.49 7.44
C GLU A 57 -16.81 4.04 7.21
N PRO A 58 -16.12 3.41 8.17
CA PRO A 58 -15.38 2.17 7.96
C PRO A 58 -16.26 0.94 7.95
N LEU A 59 -17.31 0.90 8.77
CA LEU A 59 -18.30 -0.18 8.68
C LEU A 59 -19.07 -0.11 7.36
N THR A 60 -19.39 1.10 6.89
CA THR A 60 -19.96 1.32 5.55
C THR A 60 -18.98 0.87 4.47
N ALA A 61 -17.71 1.23 4.60
CA ALA A 61 -16.66 0.83 3.67
C ALA A 61 -16.51 -0.69 3.59
N LEU A 62 -16.46 -1.40 4.72
CA LEU A 62 -16.45 -2.87 4.75
C LEU A 62 -17.69 -3.48 4.08
N GLY A 63 -18.88 -2.89 4.29
CA GLY A 63 -20.10 -3.27 3.59
C GLY A 63 -19.99 -3.10 2.08
N ARG A 64 -19.48 -1.95 1.62
CA ARG A 64 -19.29 -1.65 0.19
C ARG A 64 -18.22 -2.52 -0.45
N MET A 65 -17.14 -2.82 0.25
CA MET A 65 -16.12 -3.79 -0.16
C MET A 65 -16.72 -5.19 -0.38
N ALA A 66 -17.57 -5.66 0.54
CA ALA A 66 -18.28 -6.92 0.40
C ALA A 66 -19.27 -6.93 -0.79
N VAL A 67 -19.86 -5.78 -1.12
CA VAL A 67 -20.69 -5.62 -2.34
C VAL A 67 -19.81 -5.68 -3.59
N ALA A 68 -18.73 -4.90 -3.66
CA ALA A 68 -17.80 -4.87 -4.78
C ALA A 68 -17.26 -6.26 -5.11
N LYS A 69 -16.83 -7.03 -4.10
CA LYS A 69 -16.41 -8.44 -4.27
C LYS A 69 -17.47 -9.32 -4.92
N ARG A 70 -18.73 -9.19 -4.48
CA ARG A 70 -19.86 -9.97 -5.04
C ARG A 70 -20.25 -9.54 -6.45
N LYS A 71 -19.98 -8.29 -6.83
CA LYS A 71 -20.26 -7.76 -8.17
C LYS A 71 -19.19 -8.13 -9.21
N GLY A 72 -18.09 -8.75 -8.78
CA GLY A 72 -17.06 -9.27 -9.66
C GLY A 72 -16.14 -8.19 -10.19
N VAL A 73 -15.66 -7.32 -9.29
CA VAL A 73 -14.45 -6.50 -9.51
C VAL A 73 -13.29 -7.38 -9.97
N ASP A 74 -12.35 -6.79 -10.71
CA ASP A 74 -11.21 -7.54 -11.24
C ASP A 74 -10.24 -8.01 -10.12
N ASP A 75 -9.31 -8.88 -10.49
CA ASP A 75 -8.38 -9.50 -9.53
C ASP A 75 -7.45 -8.49 -8.84
N ALA A 76 -7.11 -7.37 -9.50
CA ALA A 76 -6.27 -6.33 -8.92
C ALA A 76 -7.06 -5.52 -7.88
N GLN A 77 -8.29 -5.12 -8.24
CA GLN A 77 -9.24 -4.46 -7.35
C GLN A 77 -9.58 -5.34 -6.14
N LEU A 78 -9.76 -6.65 -6.33
CA LEU A 78 -10.00 -7.62 -5.24
C LEU A 78 -8.84 -7.66 -4.22
N GLN A 79 -7.59 -7.60 -4.68
CA GLN A 79 -6.43 -7.56 -3.79
C GLN A 79 -6.37 -6.26 -3.01
N THR A 80 -6.59 -5.13 -3.68
CA THR A 80 -6.63 -3.83 -3.02
C THR A 80 -7.75 -3.79 -1.98
N ILE A 81 -8.94 -4.29 -2.30
CA ILE A 81 -10.04 -4.41 -1.34
C ILE A 81 -9.62 -5.25 -0.13
N ALA A 82 -9.00 -6.41 -0.35
CA ALA A 82 -8.58 -7.28 0.76
C ALA A 82 -7.53 -6.62 1.68
N LEU A 83 -6.65 -5.81 1.10
CA LEU A 83 -5.68 -5.01 1.86
C LEU A 83 -6.38 -3.91 2.67
N LEU A 84 -7.31 -3.18 2.05
CA LEU A 84 -8.09 -2.12 2.69
C LEU A 84 -8.96 -2.69 3.82
N GLU A 85 -9.61 -3.84 3.62
CA GLU A 85 -10.33 -4.54 4.69
C GLU A 85 -9.42 -4.86 5.87
N GLY A 86 -8.21 -5.35 5.61
CA GLY A 86 -7.20 -5.58 6.63
C GLY A 86 -6.90 -4.30 7.42
N GLY A 87 -6.62 -3.18 6.73
CA GLY A 87 -6.35 -1.88 7.35
C GLY A 87 -7.53 -1.34 8.18
N VAL A 88 -8.76 -1.43 7.67
CA VAL A 88 -9.97 -1.00 8.39
C VAL A 88 -10.23 -1.87 9.61
N GLN A 89 -10.07 -3.19 9.48
CA GLN A 89 -10.24 -4.12 10.59
C GLN A 89 -9.24 -3.84 11.71
N LEU A 90 -8.03 -3.36 11.40
CA LEU A 90 -7.07 -2.88 12.40
C LEU A 90 -7.58 -1.64 13.14
N GLY A 91 -7.99 -0.61 12.39
CA GLY A 91 -8.47 0.65 12.97
C GLY A 91 -9.69 0.48 13.90
N TYR A 92 -10.46 -0.58 13.70
CA TYR A 92 -11.73 -0.83 14.40
C TYR A 92 -11.72 -2.03 15.36
N GLY A 93 -10.53 -2.46 15.80
CA GLY A 93 -10.41 -3.47 16.86
C GLY A 93 -10.86 -4.87 16.45
N MET A 94 -10.71 -5.23 15.17
CA MET A 94 -10.96 -6.57 14.62
C MET A 94 -9.66 -7.28 14.20
N PRO A 95 -8.70 -7.48 15.12
CA PRO A 95 -7.34 -7.88 14.78
C PRO A 95 -7.22 -9.31 14.25
N LYS A 96 -8.10 -10.23 14.66
CA LYS A 96 -8.10 -11.61 14.17
C LYS A 96 -8.43 -11.67 12.67
N SER A 97 -9.52 -11.02 12.26
CA SER A 97 -9.93 -10.95 10.86
C SER A 97 -8.89 -10.21 10.01
N ALA A 98 -8.33 -9.12 10.54
CA ALA A 98 -7.25 -8.39 9.89
C ALA A 98 -6.04 -9.30 9.64
N GLN A 99 -5.63 -10.07 10.66
CA GLN A 99 -4.50 -10.97 10.55
C GLN A 99 -4.70 -12.04 9.47
N GLU A 100 -5.86 -12.70 9.46
CA GLU A 100 -6.17 -13.77 8.51
C GLU A 100 -6.16 -13.23 7.06
N ASN A 101 -6.79 -12.08 6.84
CA ASN A 101 -6.85 -11.44 5.52
C ASN A 101 -5.47 -10.98 5.04
N LEU A 102 -4.72 -10.28 5.89
CA LEU A 102 -3.40 -9.77 5.55
C LEU A 102 -2.38 -10.90 5.35
N ALA A 103 -2.43 -11.97 6.16
CA ALA A 103 -1.56 -13.14 5.99
C ALA A 103 -1.81 -13.85 4.65
N LYS A 104 -3.08 -13.95 4.24
CA LYS A 104 -3.44 -14.49 2.93
C LYS A 104 -2.88 -13.63 1.79
N GLN A 105 -2.99 -12.30 1.88
CA GLN A 105 -2.44 -11.40 0.87
C GLN A 105 -0.90 -11.45 0.83
N ALA A 106 -0.26 -11.48 1.98
CA ALA A 106 1.19 -11.62 2.11
C ALA A 106 1.73 -12.94 1.53
N SER A 107 0.89 -13.98 1.49
CA SER A 107 1.21 -15.29 0.90
C SER A 107 0.74 -15.46 -0.55
N SER A 108 0.04 -14.47 -1.12
CA SER A 108 -0.51 -14.53 -2.48
C SER A 108 0.60 -14.47 -3.53
N LEU A 109 0.45 -15.20 -4.64
CA LEU A 109 1.40 -15.26 -5.75
C LEU A 109 1.48 -13.97 -6.57
N LEU A 110 0.48 -13.09 -6.46
CA LEU A 110 0.44 -11.80 -7.15
C LEU A 110 1.30 -10.80 -6.37
N GLU A 111 2.36 -10.28 -7.00
CA GLU A 111 3.44 -9.57 -6.31
C GLU A 111 3.07 -8.15 -5.87
N ASN A 112 2.18 -7.47 -6.60
CA ASN A 112 2.00 -6.02 -6.50
C ASN A 112 1.61 -5.52 -5.09
N ASN A 113 0.78 -6.26 -4.36
CA ASN A 113 0.31 -5.85 -3.03
C ASN A 113 0.98 -6.60 -1.88
N ARG A 114 1.89 -7.54 -2.18
CA ARG A 114 2.55 -8.37 -1.17
C ARG A 114 3.38 -7.56 -0.17
N PRO A 115 4.21 -6.58 -0.58
CA PRO A 115 4.95 -5.75 0.37
C PRO A 115 4.01 -4.98 1.31
N LEU A 116 2.95 -4.40 0.78
CA LEU A 116 2.02 -3.60 1.58
C LEU A 116 1.24 -4.46 2.59
N ALA A 117 0.92 -5.71 2.24
CA ALA A 117 0.38 -6.67 3.19
C ALA A 117 1.37 -6.98 4.33
N TRP A 118 2.66 -7.12 4.03
CA TRP A 118 3.71 -7.29 5.06
C TRP A 118 3.85 -6.06 5.97
N TYR A 119 3.77 -4.85 5.41
CA TYR A 119 3.75 -3.61 6.18
C TYR A 119 2.61 -3.61 7.21
N TRP A 120 1.37 -3.87 6.78
CA TRP A 120 0.22 -3.89 7.71
C TRP A 120 0.27 -5.04 8.71
N LEU A 121 0.82 -6.21 8.33
CA LEU A 121 1.08 -7.29 9.27
C LEU A 121 2.10 -6.91 10.34
N ALA A 122 3.16 -6.18 9.98
CA ALA A 122 4.15 -5.73 10.95
C ALA A 122 3.49 -4.83 12.01
N ARG A 123 2.76 -3.81 11.57
CA ARG A 123 2.03 -2.88 12.45
C ARG A 123 1.01 -3.58 13.35
N LEU A 124 0.23 -4.50 12.79
CA LEU A 124 -0.71 -5.32 13.55
C LEU A 124 -0.01 -6.16 14.63
N ASN A 125 1.13 -6.75 14.32
CA ASN A 125 1.83 -7.56 15.29
C ASN A 125 2.45 -6.69 16.39
N PHE A 126 3.02 -5.53 16.05
CA PHE A 126 3.53 -4.59 17.05
C PHE A 126 2.44 -4.05 17.97
N SER A 127 1.26 -3.66 17.44
CA SER A 127 0.15 -3.17 18.27
C SER A 127 -0.40 -4.23 19.24
N HIS A 128 -0.25 -5.51 18.89
CA HIS A 128 -0.61 -6.66 19.74
C HIS A 128 0.53 -7.21 20.59
N GLN A 129 1.65 -6.50 20.70
CA GLN A 129 2.84 -6.91 21.46
C GLN A 129 3.44 -8.26 21.00
N ARG A 130 3.16 -8.67 19.76
CA ARG A 130 3.74 -9.86 19.11
C ARG A 130 5.03 -9.48 18.39
N VAL A 131 6.03 -9.15 19.18
CA VAL A 131 7.26 -8.50 18.70
C VAL A 131 8.00 -9.36 17.67
N SER A 132 8.12 -10.68 17.91
CA SER A 132 8.84 -11.58 17.01
C SER A 132 8.19 -11.65 15.62
N GLU A 133 6.86 -11.79 15.58
CA GLU A 133 6.06 -11.79 14.36
C GLU A 133 6.09 -10.44 13.65
N GLY A 134 6.07 -9.33 14.41
CA GLY A 134 6.21 -7.98 13.89
C GLY A 134 7.54 -7.78 13.19
N LEU A 135 8.65 -8.18 13.82
CA LEU A 135 9.99 -8.12 13.23
C LEU A 135 10.13 -9.05 12.02
N LYS A 136 9.46 -10.21 12.00
CA LYS A 136 9.43 -11.10 10.84
C LYS A 136 8.73 -10.44 9.65
N ALA A 137 7.55 -9.85 9.88
CA ALA A 137 6.79 -9.14 8.85
C ALA A 137 7.52 -7.88 8.36
N TYR A 138 8.16 -7.13 9.27
CA TYR A 138 9.04 -6.00 8.94
C TYR A 138 10.14 -6.43 7.95
N ARG A 139 10.90 -7.48 8.28
CA ARG A 139 11.96 -7.99 7.39
C ARG A 139 11.42 -8.43 6.04
N ALA A 140 10.25 -9.08 6.02
CA ALA A 140 9.61 -9.48 4.77
C ALA A 140 9.24 -8.27 3.90
N PHE A 141 8.71 -7.19 4.50
CA PHE A 141 8.46 -5.92 3.81
C PHE A 141 9.76 -5.32 3.26
N SER A 142 10.77 -5.11 4.11
CA SER A 142 12.04 -4.50 3.69
C SER A 142 12.73 -5.29 2.57
N ASN A 143 12.73 -6.62 2.67
CA ASN A 143 13.31 -7.49 1.63
C ASN A 143 12.52 -7.42 0.33
N ALA A 144 11.19 -7.36 0.40
CA ALA A 144 10.35 -7.29 -0.80
C ALA A 144 10.54 -5.97 -1.55
N VAL A 145 10.62 -4.85 -0.83
CA VAL A 145 10.95 -3.54 -1.42
C VAL A 145 12.33 -3.56 -2.07
N ALA A 146 13.35 -4.04 -1.33
CA ALA A 146 14.72 -4.08 -1.84
C ALA A 146 14.87 -5.00 -3.06
N SER A 147 14.17 -6.14 -3.08
CA SER A 147 14.25 -7.12 -4.17
C SER A 147 13.55 -6.65 -5.45
N ALA A 148 12.55 -5.77 -5.31
CA ALA A 148 11.84 -5.17 -6.42
C ALA A 148 12.56 -3.94 -7.02
N ASP A 149 13.68 -3.51 -6.43
CA ASP A 149 14.33 -2.22 -6.72
C ASP A 149 13.34 -1.04 -6.71
N ALA A 150 12.31 -1.15 -5.86
CA ALA A 150 11.24 -0.17 -5.76
C ALA A 150 11.58 0.86 -4.68
N ASP A 151 11.14 2.12 -4.86
CA ASP A 151 11.14 3.04 -3.74
C ASP A 151 10.01 2.63 -2.80
N LYS A 152 10.33 2.40 -1.51
CA LYS A 152 9.31 2.21 -0.47
C LYS A 152 8.27 3.32 -0.48
N TYR A 153 8.63 4.52 -0.93
CA TYR A 153 7.73 5.67 -1.00
C TYR A 153 6.69 5.58 -2.13
N ASP A 154 6.83 4.62 -3.04
CA ASP A 154 5.77 4.25 -3.98
C ASP A 154 4.63 3.46 -3.29
N LEU A 155 4.90 2.91 -2.09
CA LEU A 155 4.00 2.02 -1.35
C LEU A 155 3.45 2.63 -0.07
N ILE A 156 4.29 3.38 0.66
CA ILE A 156 3.97 3.97 1.96
C ILE A 156 4.52 5.40 2.06
N THR A 157 3.93 6.23 2.91
CA THR A 157 4.43 7.59 3.11
C THR A 157 5.76 7.59 3.91
N PRO A 158 6.54 8.69 3.86
CA PRO A 158 7.69 8.87 4.74
C PRO A 158 7.38 8.68 6.22
N GLU A 159 6.26 9.23 6.69
CA GLU A 159 5.84 9.09 8.08
C GLU A 159 5.55 7.64 8.44
N GLN A 160 4.84 6.90 7.58
CA GLN A 160 4.58 5.48 7.77
C GLN A 160 5.86 4.65 7.84
N TRP A 161 6.87 5.02 7.05
CA TRP A 161 8.19 4.39 7.12
C TRP A 161 8.90 4.69 8.45
N PHE A 162 8.83 5.94 8.93
CA PHE A 162 9.42 6.33 10.22
C PHE A 162 8.72 5.64 11.40
N GLU A 163 7.39 5.59 11.39
CA GLU A 163 6.58 4.87 12.38
C GLU A 163 6.94 3.39 12.42
N LEU A 164 7.02 2.73 11.25
CA LEU A 164 7.36 1.31 11.19
C LEU A 164 8.76 1.03 11.75
N ASN A 165 9.74 1.89 11.43
CA ASN A 165 11.10 1.76 11.97
C ASN A 165 11.14 2.03 13.48
N TYR A 166 10.33 2.97 13.96
CA TYR A 166 10.16 3.21 15.39
C TYR A 166 9.59 2.00 16.12
N GLU A 167 8.49 1.44 15.62
CA GLU A 167 7.85 0.24 16.19
C GLU A 167 8.84 -0.94 16.20
N ALA A 168 9.59 -1.14 15.11
CA ALA A 168 10.60 -2.18 15.01
C ALA A 168 11.77 -1.97 15.99
N ALA A 169 12.31 -0.75 16.10
CA ALA A 169 13.37 -0.41 17.06
C ALA A 169 12.94 -0.68 18.50
N GLN A 170 11.72 -0.26 18.85
CA GLN A 170 11.14 -0.51 20.18
C GLN A 170 10.95 -2.00 20.44
N GLY A 171 10.49 -2.74 19.42
CA GLY A 171 10.44 -4.19 19.47
C GLY A 171 11.80 -4.81 19.78
N VAL A 172 12.85 -4.39 19.08
CA VAL A 172 14.23 -4.87 19.28
C VAL A 172 14.74 -4.55 20.69
N LEU A 173 14.53 -3.32 21.19
CA LEU A 173 14.86 -2.95 22.57
C LEU A 173 14.10 -3.81 23.58
N SER A 174 12.80 -4.05 23.37
CA SER A 174 11.95 -4.80 24.31
C SER A 174 12.37 -6.26 24.50
N ILE A 175 13.08 -6.85 23.52
CA ILE A 175 13.62 -8.21 23.62
C ILE A 175 15.08 -8.23 24.11
N GLY A 176 15.59 -7.09 24.61
CA GLY A 176 16.92 -6.95 25.19
C GLY A 176 18.05 -6.83 24.17
N ASN A 177 17.74 -6.47 22.92
CA ASN A 177 18.76 -6.16 21.91
C ASN A 177 18.91 -4.65 21.77
N SER A 178 20.12 -4.14 21.98
CA SER A 178 20.44 -2.71 21.95
C SER A 178 20.85 -2.20 20.56
N ASP A 179 21.05 -3.08 19.57
CA ASP A 179 21.40 -2.68 18.21
C ASP A 179 20.16 -2.25 17.42
N ILE A 180 19.92 -0.93 17.44
CA ILE A 180 18.84 -0.28 16.69
C ILE A 180 19.34 0.69 15.62
N ALA A 181 20.63 0.66 15.28
CA ALA A 181 21.25 1.65 14.40
C ALA A 181 20.54 1.74 13.04
N THR A 182 20.25 0.59 12.43
CA THR A 182 19.55 0.53 11.12
C THR A 182 18.18 1.20 11.15
N PHE A 183 17.42 1.04 12.23
CA PHE A 183 16.11 1.69 12.36
C PHE A 183 16.22 3.19 12.61
N MET A 184 17.24 3.60 13.37
CA MET A 184 17.51 5.02 13.62
C MET A 184 17.92 5.73 12.34
N ASP A 185 18.73 5.10 11.49
CA ASP A 185 19.20 5.68 10.22
C ASP A 185 18.09 5.83 9.18
N ALA A 186 17.03 5.03 9.30
CA ALA A 186 15.83 5.17 8.49
C ALA A 186 14.97 6.40 8.85
N ILE A 187 15.25 7.07 9.98
CA ILE A 187 14.49 8.21 10.50
C ILE A 187 15.36 9.47 10.46
N PRO A 188 14.89 10.64 9.95
CA PRO A 188 15.68 11.87 9.92
C PRO A 188 16.18 12.30 11.30
N GLN A 189 17.35 12.94 11.35
CA GLN A 189 18.02 13.33 12.61
C GLN A 189 17.17 14.27 13.46
N GLU A 190 16.49 15.20 12.79
CA GLU A 190 15.65 16.22 13.38
C GLU A 190 14.23 15.74 13.75
N HIS A 191 13.85 14.53 13.28
CA HIS A 191 12.51 13.98 13.48
C HIS A 191 12.25 13.66 14.96
N ILE A 192 11.05 13.98 15.44
CA ILE A 192 10.69 13.82 16.85
C ILE A 192 10.80 12.35 17.31
N THR A 193 10.41 11.42 16.43
CA THR A 193 10.45 9.98 16.69
C THR A 193 11.87 9.46 16.92
N ARG A 194 12.87 9.99 16.21
CA ARG A 194 14.28 9.64 16.44
C ARG A 194 14.77 10.10 17.82
N ARG A 195 14.31 11.27 18.29
CA ARG A 195 14.61 11.77 19.63
C ARG A 195 14.00 10.88 20.71
N TYR A 196 12.77 10.43 20.52
CA TYR A 196 12.15 9.45 21.42
C TYR A 196 12.92 8.13 21.45
N LEU A 197 13.40 7.60 20.32
CA LEU A 197 14.25 6.40 20.30
C LEU A 197 15.58 6.59 21.02
N GLN A 198 16.24 7.74 20.83
CA GLN A 198 17.47 8.08 21.55
C GLN A 198 17.23 8.07 23.06
N TYR A 199 16.13 8.68 23.50
CA TYR A 199 15.75 8.64 24.91
C TYR A 199 15.52 7.20 25.39
N ASN A 200 14.74 6.39 24.69
CA ASN A 200 14.45 5.02 25.11
C ASN A 200 15.70 4.13 25.14
N ARG A 201 16.61 4.28 24.18
CA ARG A 201 17.92 3.62 24.20
C ARG A 201 18.76 4.05 25.41
N ALA A 202 18.71 5.33 25.80
CA ALA A 202 19.40 5.78 27.00
C ALA A 202 18.81 5.18 28.28
N ILE A 203 17.48 5.02 28.34
CA ILE A 203 16.81 4.34 29.45
C ILE A 203 17.19 2.86 29.50
N ASP A 204 17.23 2.17 28.35
CA ASP A 204 17.69 0.79 28.26
C ASP A 204 19.16 0.64 28.71
N ALA A 205 20.06 1.52 28.23
CA ALA A 205 21.45 1.58 28.66
C ALA A 205 21.58 1.83 30.18
N TYR A 206 20.72 2.68 30.75
CA TYR A 206 20.68 2.93 32.19
C TYR A 206 20.24 1.67 32.97
N GLN A 207 19.16 1.02 32.52
CA GLN A 207 18.61 -0.18 33.15
C GLN A 207 19.57 -1.38 33.09
N THR A 208 20.36 -1.48 32.02
CA THR A 208 21.38 -2.51 31.83
C THR A 208 22.72 -2.18 32.51
N GLY A 209 22.82 -1.05 33.23
CA GLY A 209 24.00 -0.65 33.98
C GLY A 209 25.10 0.03 33.16
N ASN A 210 24.85 0.29 31.87
CA ASN A 210 25.75 1.03 31.00
C ASN A 210 25.56 2.56 31.17
N LEU A 211 25.94 3.03 32.36
CA LEU A 211 25.70 4.42 32.79
C LEU A 211 26.44 5.46 31.94
N LEU A 212 27.62 5.12 31.40
CA LEU A 212 28.40 6.01 30.54
C LEU A 212 27.67 6.28 29.22
N GLU A 213 27.16 5.22 28.58
CA GLU A 213 26.38 5.35 27.35
C GLU A 213 25.07 6.12 27.60
N ALA A 214 24.34 5.77 28.66
CA ALA A 214 23.12 6.48 29.04
C ALA A 214 23.37 7.98 29.25
N HIS A 215 24.41 8.34 30.00
CA HIS A 215 24.79 9.73 30.22
C HIS A 215 25.15 10.45 28.92
N HIS A 216 25.95 9.81 28.06
CA HIS A 216 26.36 10.40 26.79
C HIS A 216 25.16 10.70 25.88
N ILE A 217 24.23 9.75 25.74
CA ILE A 217 23.04 9.91 24.90
C ILE A 217 22.13 11.03 25.45
N LEU A 218 21.88 11.04 26.77
CA LEU A 218 21.02 12.05 27.40
C LEU A 218 21.61 13.47 27.29
N GLU A 219 22.92 13.63 27.46
CA GLU A 219 23.60 14.93 27.29
C GLU A 219 23.53 15.43 25.84
N ALA A 220 23.72 14.53 24.87
CA ALA A 220 23.56 14.88 23.46
C ALA A 220 22.12 15.33 23.15
N LEU A 221 21.13 14.60 23.67
CA LEU A 221 19.71 14.92 23.49
C LEU A 221 19.34 16.27 24.13
N LYS A 222 19.84 16.54 25.33
CA LYS A 222 19.63 17.82 26.04
C LYS A 222 20.14 19.01 25.22
N ARG A 223 21.36 18.93 24.67
CA ARG A 223 21.94 20.00 23.83
C ARG A 223 21.09 20.22 22.57
N ALA A 224 20.75 19.14 21.87
CA ALA A 224 19.95 19.20 20.66
C ALA A 224 18.51 19.73 20.86
N LEU A 225 17.98 19.69 22.10
CA LEU A 225 16.70 20.29 22.46
C LEU A 225 16.84 21.76 22.87
N GLY A 226 17.92 22.11 23.60
CA GLY A 226 18.22 23.49 24.00
C GLY A 226 18.45 24.42 22.80
N GLU A 227 19.27 24.00 21.84
CA GLU A 227 19.55 24.78 20.62
C GLU A 227 18.29 25.10 19.80
N LYS A 228 17.32 24.19 19.78
CA LYS A 228 16.04 24.38 19.07
C LYS A 228 15.13 25.38 19.78
N SER A 229 15.16 25.41 21.11
CA SER A 229 14.41 26.38 21.92
C SER A 229 14.93 27.80 21.69
N ASP A 230 16.25 27.97 21.67
CA ASP A 230 16.87 29.28 21.47
C ASP A 230 16.67 29.82 20.04
N ALA A 231 16.73 28.94 19.04
CA ALA A 231 16.44 29.30 17.65
C ALA A 231 14.98 29.72 17.41
N ALA A 232 14.02 29.07 18.08
CA ALA A 232 12.61 29.42 17.99
C ALA A 232 12.30 30.79 18.62
N LEU A 233 12.97 31.14 19.72
CA LEU A 233 12.82 32.44 20.39
C LEU A 233 13.38 33.59 19.54
N ASN A 234 14.50 33.39 18.85
CA ASN A 234 15.10 34.42 18.00
C ASN A 234 14.26 34.73 16.74
N ASN A 235 13.55 33.75 16.19
CA ASN A 235 12.67 33.95 15.03
C ASN A 235 11.35 34.65 15.35
N LEU A 236 10.95 34.72 16.62
CA LEU A 236 9.77 35.47 17.06
C LEU A 236 10.08 36.94 17.38
N GLN A 237 11.37 37.32 17.39
CA GLN A 237 11.85 38.66 17.65
C GLN A 237 12.24 39.44 16.38
N GLN A 238 12.06 38.84 15.20
CA GLN A 238 12.24 39.46 13.87
C GLN A 238 10.88 39.63 13.19
#